data_AF-A0A6P0RMH0-F1
#
_entry.id   AF-A0A6P0RMH0-F1
#
_cell.length_a   1.000
_cell.length_b   1.000
_cell.length_c   1.000
_cell.angle_alpha   90.00
_cell.angle_beta   90.00
_cell.angle_gamma   90.00
#
_symmetry.space_group_name_H-M   'P 1'
#
loop_
_entity.id
_entity.type
_entity.pdbx_description
1 polymer ?
#
loop_
_entity_poly.entity_id
_entity_poly.type
_entity_poly.pdbx_seq_one_letter_code
_entity_poly.pdbx_strand_id
1 'polypeptide(L)'
;MISIKPFEQEFSQEEIDDFIAYPYSYLVGYFSAIEKPSNYEFFKHIDSNLILYGYTNGKFWQKNYEQDDYYRQRRDELKSCYFKW
;
A
#
# COMPACT_ATOMS: atom_id res chain seq x y z
N MET A 1 -49.43 6.91 6.66
CA MET A 1 -49.14 6.31 5.35
C MET A 1 -47.87 6.98 4.85
N ILE A 2 -46.72 6.28 4.85
CA ILE A 2 -45.45 6.88 4.42
C ILE A 2 -45.45 6.86 2.89
N SER A 3 -45.54 8.02 2.26
CA SER A 3 -45.40 8.16 0.82
C SER A 3 -43.91 8.15 0.50
N ILE A 4 -43.40 7.01 0.03
CA ILE A 4 -42.03 6.90 -0.47
C ILE A 4 -42.07 7.50 -1.87
N LYS A 5 -41.79 8.80 -1.99
CA LYS A 5 -41.52 9.39 -3.30
C LYS A 5 -40.23 8.76 -3.83
N PRO A 6 -40.08 8.56 -5.16
CA PRO A 6 -38.81 8.15 -5.74
C PRO A 6 -37.71 9.12 -5.29
N PHE A 7 -36.53 8.60 -4.96
CA PHE A 7 -35.37 9.39 -4.49
C PHE A 7 -35.05 10.59 -5.40
N GLU A 8 -35.27 10.43 -6.72
CA GLU A 8 -35.14 11.48 -7.75
C GLU A 8 -36.10 12.68 -7.58
N GLN A 9 -37.12 12.57 -6.72
CA GLN A 9 -38.07 13.64 -6.39
C GLN A 9 -37.84 14.22 -5.00
N GLU A 10 -36.92 13.64 -4.22
CA GLU A 10 -36.62 14.04 -2.85
C GLU A 10 -35.47 15.06 -2.79
N PHE A 11 -34.54 14.96 -3.74
CA PHE A 11 -33.39 15.86 -3.88
C PHE A 11 -33.17 16.24 -5.35
N SER A 12 -32.79 17.49 -5.57
CA SER A 12 -32.27 17.95 -6.86
C SER A 12 -30.88 17.34 -7.14
N GLN A 13 -30.47 17.34 -8.40
CA GLN A 13 -29.13 16.88 -8.79
C GLN A 13 -28.02 17.68 -8.08
N GLU A 14 -28.25 18.99 -7.89
CA GLU A 14 -27.31 19.88 -7.20
C GLU A 14 -27.12 19.47 -5.72
N GLU A 15 -28.22 19.14 -5.03
CA GLU A 15 -28.16 18.64 -3.64
C GLU A 15 -27.46 17.28 -3.53
N ILE A 16 -27.62 16.41 -4.53
CA ILE A 16 -26.93 15.11 -4.59
C ILE A 16 -25.42 15.31 -4.80
N ASP A 17 -25.05 16.21 -5.71
CA ASP A 17 -23.65 16.52 -6.01
C ASP A 17 -22.95 17.11 -4.78
N ASP A 18 -23.60 18.03 -4.07
CA ASP A 18 -23.11 18.61 -2.82
C ASP A 18 -22.95 17.56 -1.71
N PHE A 19 -23.91 16.63 -1.58
CA PHE A 19 -23.86 15.56 -0.59
C PHE A 19 -22.68 14.61 -0.82
N ILE A 20 -22.35 14.33 -2.08
CA ILE A 20 -21.29 13.38 -2.46
C ILE A 20 -19.91 14.06 -2.50
N ALA A 21 -19.85 15.37 -2.71
CA ALA A 21 -18.61 16.12 -2.84
C ALA A 21 -17.68 15.92 -1.63
N TYR A 22 -18.22 16.06 -0.41
CA TYR A 22 -17.42 15.94 0.81
C TYR A 22 -16.77 14.56 1.00
N PRO A 23 -17.52 13.43 1.02
CA PRO A 23 -16.90 12.11 1.16
C PRO A 23 -15.97 11.78 -0.01
N TYR A 24 -16.31 12.20 -1.23
CA TYR A 24 -15.45 12.01 -2.40
C TYR A 24 -14.11 12.72 -2.25
N SER A 25 -14.11 14.02 -1.92
CA SER A 25 -12.88 14.78 -1.70
C SER A 25 -12.05 14.24 -0.55
N TYR A 26 -12.68 13.79 0.54
CA TYR A 26 -11.99 13.14 1.65
C TYR A 26 -11.27 11.86 1.20
N LEU A 27 -11.96 10.99 0.46
CA LEU A 27 -11.37 9.76 -0.05
C LEU A 27 -10.22 10.03 -1.02
N VAL A 28 -10.40 10.97 -1.96
CA VAL A 28 -9.34 11.37 -2.90
C VAL A 28 -8.11 11.90 -2.16
N GLY A 29 -8.31 12.76 -1.14
CA GLY A 29 -7.23 13.29 -0.32
C GLY A 29 -6.52 12.20 0.49
N TYR A 30 -7.28 11.26 1.07
CA TYR A 30 -6.73 10.12 1.78
C TYR A 30 -5.90 9.21 0.88
N PHE A 31 -6.43 8.83 -0.29
CA PHE A 31 -5.71 8.01 -1.26
C PHE A 31 -4.43 8.71 -1.76
N SER A 32 -4.51 10.02 -2.04
CA SER A 32 -3.35 10.83 -2.40
C SER A 32 -2.30 10.91 -1.28
N ALA A 33 -2.73 10.89 -0.01
CA ALA A 33 -1.84 10.91 1.14
C ALA A 33 -1.16 9.55 1.39
N ILE A 34 -1.85 8.42 1.15
CA ILE A 34 -1.29 7.07 1.32
C ILE A 34 -0.52 6.57 0.09
N GLU A 35 -0.81 7.11 -1.11
CA GLU A 35 -0.06 6.82 -2.34
C GLU A 35 1.33 7.45 -2.33
N LYS A 36 1.65 8.28 -1.32
CA LYS A 36 3.06 8.55 -1.01
C LYS A 36 3.68 7.20 -0.67
N PRO A 37 4.61 6.67 -1.50
CA PRO A 37 5.24 5.40 -1.20
C PRO A 37 5.78 5.54 0.21
N SER A 38 5.37 4.64 1.10
CA SER A 38 5.91 4.64 2.45
C SER A 38 7.43 4.64 2.29
N ASN A 39 8.09 5.74 2.67
CA ASN A 39 9.55 5.88 2.62
C ASN A 39 10.26 4.85 3.52
N TYR A 40 9.51 3.93 4.12
CA TYR A 40 10.01 2.76 4.80
C TYR A 40 10.56 1.79 3.76
N GLU A 41 11.82 2.03 3.40
CA GLU A 41 12.64 0.97 2.85
C GLU A 41 12.67 -0.18 3.85
N PHE A 42 12.43 -1.39 3.35
CA PHE A 42 12.47 -2.57 4.19
C PHE A 42 13.09 -3.75 3.46
N PHE A 43 13.60 -4.65 4.27
CA PHE A 43 14.17 -5.91 3.85
C PHE A 43 13.66 -7.02 4.76
N LYS A 44 13.23 -8.14 4.18
CA LYS A 44 12.72 -9.32 4.87
C LYS A 44 13.18 -10.59 4.19
N HIS A 45 13.09 -11.70 4.91
CA HIS A 45 13.55 -13.01 4.46
C HIS A 45 12.59 -14.13 4.89
N ILE A 46 12.53 -15.20 4.09
CA ILE A 46 11.80 -16.45 4.38
C ILE A 46 12.80 -17.58 4.27
N ASP A 47 13.32 -18.06 5.40
CA ASP A 47 14.39 -19.08 5.42
C ASP A 47 13.88 -20.43 4.86
N SER A 48 12.61 -20.79 5.04
CA SER A 48 12.07 -22.08 4.57
C SER A 48 12.10 -22.25 3.05
N ASN A 49 12.04 -21.15 2.31
CA ASN A 49 11.96 -21.14 0.84
C ASN A 49 13.16 -20.42 0.22
N LEU A 50 14.17 -20.06 1.03
CA LEU A 50 15.35 -19.30 0.61
C LEU A 50 14.97 -18.02 -0.18
N ILE A 51 14.00 -17.26 0.31
CA ILE A 51 13.50 -16.04 -0.36
C ILE A 51 13.97 -14.79 0.39
N LEU A 52 14.50 -13.82 -0.36
CA LEU A 52 14.78 -12.47 0.11
C LEU A 52 13.89 -11.48 -0.64
N TYR A 53 13.28 -10.53 0.06
CA TYR A 53 12.43 -9.53 -0.56
C TYR A 53 12.49 -8.20 0.20
N GLY A 54 12.12 -7.13 -0.49
CA GLY A 54 12.20 -5.80 0.08
C GLY A 54 11.59 -4.74 -0.80
N TYR A 55 11.60 -3.53 -0.27
CA TYR A 55 11.20 -2.32 -0.97
C TYR A 55 12.32 -1.29 -0.78
N THR A 56 12.93 -0.86 -1.87
CA THR A 56 14.08 0.06 -1.87
C THR A 56 13.98 0.96 -3.09
N ASN A 57 14.32 2.24 -2.97
CA ASN A 57 14.22 3.23 -4.07
C ASN A 57 12.84 3.23 -4.77
N GLY A 58 11.75 3.07 -4.00
CA GLY A 58 10.39 3.07 -4.55
C GLY A 58 10.05 1.85 -5.42
N LYS A 59 10.85 0.77 -5.36
CA LYS A 59 10.62 -0.46 -6.11
C LYS A 59 10.63 -1.67 -5.19
N PHE A 60 9.61 -2.50 -5.34
CA PHE A 60 9.58 -3.83 -4.75
C PHE A 60 10.54 -4.76 -5.50
N TRP A 61 11.25 -5.60 -4.76
CA TRP A 61 12.07 -6.66 -5.32
C TRP A 61 11.94 -7.94 -4.51
N GLN A 62 12.09 -9.07 -5.19
CA GLN A 62 12.12 -10.40 -4.62
C GLN A 62 13.16 -11.24 -5.36
N LYS A 63 13.92 -12.03 -4.61
CA LYS A 63 14.89 -12.97 -5.16
C LYS A 63 14.79 -14.30 -4.42
N ASN A 64 14.62 -15.36 -5.19
CA ASN A 64 14.65 -16.74 -4.70
C ASN A 64 16.07 -17.29 -4.90
N TYR A 65 16.51 -18.14 -3.99
CA TYR A 65 17.82 -18.79 -4.07
C TYR A 65 17.61 -20.31 -4.07
N GLU A 66 18.47 -21.02 -4.78
CA GLU A 66 18.42 -22.49 -4.84
C GLU A 66 19.36 -23.13 -3.83
N GLN A 67 20.33 -22.37 -3.31
CA GLN A 67 21.35 -22.85 -2.39
C GLN A 67 21.38 -22.02 -1.11
N ASP A 68 21.41 -22.71 0.02
CA ASP A 68 21.35 -22.12 1.36
C ASP A 68 22.56 -21.23 1.66
N ASP A 69 23.76 -21.62 1.21
CA ASP A 69 24.99 -20.85 1.45
C ASP A 69 24.94 -19.47 0.77
N TYR A 70 24.51 -19.42 -0.50
CA TYR A 70 24.33 -18.15 -1.22
C TYR A 70 23.22 -17.28 -0.63
N TYR A 71 22.13 -17.92 -0.17
CA TYR A 71 21.05 -17.22 0.52
C TYR A 71 21.54 -16.55 1.82
N ARG A 72 22.26 -17.31 2.67
CA ARG A 72 22.78 -16.83 3.94
C ARG A 72 23.78 -15.69 3.76
N GLN A 73 24.75 -15.88 2.85
CA GLN A 73 25.71 -14.84 2.52
C GLN A 73 24.98 -13.54 2.14
N ARG A 74 24.01 -13.63 1.23
CA ARG A 74 23.32 -12.45 0.73
C ARG A 74 22.40 -11.80 1.77
N ARG A 75 21.78 -12.60 2.65
CA ARG A 75 21.00 -12.12 3.79
C ARG A 75 21.87 -11.32 4.76
N ASP A 76 23.07 -11.81 5.05
CA ASP A 76 23.96 -11.21 6.03
C ASP A 76 24.63 -9.94 5.46
N GLU A 77 24.97 -9.92 4.17
CA GLU A 77 25.37 -8.71 3.45
C GLU A 77 24.29 -7.61 3.53
N LEU A 78 23.03 -7.96 3.28
CA LEU A 78 21.92 -7.02 3.32
C LEU A 78 21.64 -6.50 4.73
N LYS A 79 21.78 -7.35 5.76
CA LYS A 79 21.71 -6.90 7.17
C LYS A 79 22.80 -5.87 7.48
N SER A 80 24.03 -6.10 7.03
CA SER A 80 25.16 -5.17 7.23
C SER A 80 24.98 -3.82 6.52
N CYS A 81 24.43 -3.83 5.30
CA CYS A 81 24.22 -2.61 4.51
C CYS A 81 23.08 -1.72 5.04
N TYR A 82 21.99 -2.31 5.53
CA TYR A 82 20.77 -1.57 5.91
C TYR A 82 20.60 -1.36 7.42
N PHE A 83 21.34 -2.11 8.26
CA PHE A 83 21.34 -1.93 9.71
C PHE A 83 22.77 -1.73 10.21
N LYS A 84 23.25 -0.49 10.13
CA LYS A 84 24.41 -0.04 10.91
C LYS A 84 23.90 0.47 12.26
N TRP A 85 24.26 -0.21 13.34
CA TRP A 85 24.21 0.36 14.68
C TRP A 85 25.52 1.09 14.93
#